data_AF-A0AAN6PI62-F1
#
_entry.id   AF-A0AAN6PI62-F1
#
_cell.length_a   1.000
_cell.length_b   1.000
_cell.length_c   1.000
_cell.angle_alpha   90.00
_cell.angle_beta   90.00
_cell.angle_gamma   90.00
#
_symmetry.space_group_name_H-M   'P 1'
#
loop_
_entity.id
_entity.type
_entity.pdbx_description
1 polymer ?
#
loop_
_entity_poly.entity_id
_entity_poly.type
_entity_poly.pdbx_seq_one_letter_code
_entity_poly.pdbx_strand_id
1 'polypeptide(L)'
;MANSPELSPSSSLSPQSAANRAEAEREGKRLTEEQKKVNHLTSEKKRRDNIRSGFDGLAGIVPGMEGRARSEGVVLFGAIDYVRRLMLERRAMIETLEGNGVTVDAELKL
;
A
#
# COMPACT_ATOMS: atom_id res chain seq x y z
N MET A 1 66.64 30.34 -1.01
CA MET A 1 66.26 31.73 -1.29
C MET A 1 64.77 31.74 -1.57
N ALA A 2 64.04 32.53 -0.79
CA ALA A 2 62.59 32.67 -0.86
C ALA A 2 62.14 33.25 -2.20
N ASN A 3 60.98 32.81 -2.70
CA ASN A 3 60.07 33.69 -3.41
C ASN A 3 58.65 33.09 -3.50
N SER A 4 57.69 33.72 -2.84
CA SER A 4 56.28 33.77 -3.28
C SER A 4 56.11 35.10 -4.02
N PRO A 5 55.21 35.18 -5.02
CA PRO A 5 53.96 35.88 -4.75
C PRO A 5 52.70 35.38 -5.51
N GLU A 6 51.55 35.69 -4.89
CA GLU A 6 50.25 36.13 -5.45
C GLU A 6 49.37 35.29 -6.41
N LEU A 7 48.24 34.83 -5.84
CA LEU A 7 46.84 35.24 -6.12
C LEU A 7 46.25 35.31 -7.55
N SER A 8 45.20 34.48 -7.73
CA SER A 8 43.90 34.69 -8.45
C SER A 8 43.77 34.19 -9.91
N PRO A 9 42.54 33.87 -10.40
CA PRO A 9 41.23 34.02 -9.78
C PRO A 9 40.41 32.71 -9.65
N SER A 10 39.67 32.62 -8.55
CA SER A 10 38.51 31.74 -8.41
C SER A 10 37.50 32.08 -9.51
N SER A 11 37.19 31.12 -10.36
CA SER A 11 36.16 31.26 -11.38
C SER A 11 34.84 31.61 -10.68
N SER A 12 34.42 32.86 -10.86
CA SER A 12 33.11 33.35 -10.48
C SER A 12 32.04 32.55 -11.22
N LEU A 13 31.60 31.45 -10.61
CA LEU A 13 30.36 30.78 -10.99
C LEU A 13 29.24 31.77 -10.71
N SER A 14 28.86 32.52 -11.75
CA SER A 14 27.75 33.47 -11.69
C SER A 14 26.52 32.76 -11.12
N PRO A 15 25.85 33.30 -10.08
CA PRO A 15 24.69 32.68 -9.43
C PRO A 15 23.55 32.35 -10.40
N GLN A 16 23.51 33.02 -11.56
CA GLN A 16 22.52 32.80 -12.62
C GLN A 16 22.60 31.41 -13.25
N SER A 17 23.78 30.79 -13.31
CA SER A 17 23.95 29.45 -13.91
C SER A 17 23.43 28.32 -13.01
N ALA A 18 23.54 28.48 -11.69
CA ALA A 18 23.00 27.55 -10.70
C ALA A 18 21.47 27.69 -10.56
N ALA A 19 20.94 28.92 -10.63
CA ALA A 19 19.51 29.17 -10.67
C ALA A 19 18.84 28.56 -11.91
N ASN A 20 19.44 28.74 -13.09
CA ASN A 20 18.93 28.14 -14.34
C ASN A 20 19.04 26.61 -14.35
N ARG A 21 20.06 26.01 -13.73
CA ARG A 21 20.12 24.54 -13.53
C ARG A 21 19.05 24.05 -12.58
N ALA A 22 18.81 24.75 -11.46
CA ALA A 22 17.77 24.39 -10.51
C ALA A 22 16.36 24.55 -11.09
N GLU A 23 16.16 25.54 -11.97
CA GLU A 23 14.91 25.75 -12.69
C GLU A 23 14.73 24.73 -13.82
N ALA A 24 15.77 24.41 -14.59
CA ALA A 24 15.76 23.32 -15.57
C ALA A 24 15.59 21.92 -14.93
N GLU A 25 16.14 21.69 -13.73
CA GLU A 25 15.91 20.47 -12.94
C GLU A 25 14.49 20.42 -12.33
N ARG A 26 13.89 21.59 -12.02
CA ARG A 26 12.49 21.68 -11.59
C ARG A 26 11.52 21.54 -12.76
N GLU A 27 11.86 22.05 -13.94
CA GLU A 27 11.13 21.85 -15.18
C GLU A 27 11.25 20.40 -15.67
N GLY A 28 12.43 19.78 -15.55
CA GLY A 28 12.63 18.34 -15.78
C GLY A 28 11.93 17.44 -14.76
N LYS A 29 11.54 17.98 -13.60
CA LYS A 29 10.69 17.30 -12.60
C LYS A 29 9.20 17.38 -12.87
N ARG A 30 8.75 18.28 -13.76
CA ARG A 30 7.34 18.30 -14.18
C ARG A 30 7.18 17.19 -15.22
N LEU A 31 6.51 16.12 -14.81
CA LEU A 31 6.15 15.02 -15.72
C LEU A 31 5.48 15.62 -16.97
N THR A 32 6.01 15.32 -18.15
CA THR A 32 5.39 15.72 -19.42
C THR A 32 3.98 15.12 -19.52
N GLU A 33 3.11 15.66 -20.38
CA GLU A 33 1.77 15.12 -20.55
C GLU A 33 1.80 13.64 -21.01
N GLU A 34 2.75 13.27 -21.88
CA GLU A 34 3.06 11.86 -22.17
C GLU A 34 3.43 11.06 -20.91
N GLN A 35 4.35 11.58 -20.09
CA GLN A 35 4.84 10.88 -18.89
C GLN A 35 3.72 10.71 -17.85
N LYS A 36 2.86 11.72 -17.68
CA LYS A 36 1.67 11.64 -16.80
C LYS A 36 0.71 10.57 -17.29
N LYS A 37 0.46 10.49 -18.60
CA LYS A 37 -0.43 9.47 -19.19
C LYS A 37 0.09 8.05 -18.94
N VAL A 38 1.39 7.83 -19.12
CA VAL A 38 2.05 6.54 -18.85
C VAL A 38 2.01 6.21 -17.35
N ASN A 39 2.32 7.18 -16.48
CA ASN A 39 2.27 6.99 -15.04
C ASN A 39 0.85 6.69 -14.55
N HIS A 40 -0.17 7.36 -15.09
CA HIS A 40 -1.57 7.11 -14.76
C HIS A 40 -1.96 5.67 -15.10
N LEU A 41 -1.64 5.20 -16.32
CA LEU A 41 -1.93 3.83 -16.75
C LEU A 41 -1.22 2.79 -15.87
N THR A 42 0.04 3.05 -15.52
CA THR A 42 0.85 2.16 -14.67
C THR A 42 0.32 2.12 -13.24
N SER A 43 -0.01 3.29 -12.68
CA SER A 43 -0.55 3.42 -11.32
C SER A 43 -1.89 2.73 -11.21
N GLU A 44 -2.77 2.88 -12.19
CA GLU A 44 -4.07 2.23 -12.20
C GLU A 44 -3.96 0.73 -12.45
N LYS A 45 -3.02 0.26 -13.29
CA LYS A 45 -2.74 -1.17 -13.43
C LYS A 45 -2.32 -1.76 -12.08
N LYS A 46 -1.34 -1.14 -11.41
CA LYS A 46 -0.89 -1.56 -10.08
C LYS A 46 -2.03 -1.54 -9.04
N ARG A 47 -2.88 -0.51 -9.05
CA ARG A 47 -4.05 -0.43 -8.16
C ARG A 47 -4.99 -1.62 -8.38
N ARG A 48 -5.31 -1.94 -9.64
CA ARG A 48 -6.17 -3.08 -9.98
C ARG A 48 -5.53 -4.44 -9.64
N ASP A 49 -4.23 -4.58 -9.86
CA ASP A 49 -3.52 -5.81 -9.53
C ASP A 49 -3.52 -6.05 -8.00
N ASN A 50 -3.32 -5.00 -7.20
CA ASN A 50 -3.43 -5.07 -5.74
C ASN A 50 -4.83 -5.45 -5.27
N ILE A 51 -5.88 -4.88 -5.87
CA ILE A 51 -7.27 -5.22 -5.54
C ILE A 51 -7.54 -6.69 -5.83
N ARG A 52 -7.12 -7.20 -7.00
CA ARG A 52 -7.31 -8.61 -7.37
C ARG A 52 -6.57 -9.55 -6.43
N SER A 53 -5.33 -9.22 -6.06
CA SER A 53 -4.57 -10.00 -5.07
C SER A 53 -5.31 -10.07 -3.72
N GLY A 54 -5.96 -8.98 -3.30
CA GLY A 54 -6.83 -8.97 -2.11
C GLY A 54 -8.02 -9.94 -2.24
N PHE A 55 -8.68 -9.98 -3.39
CA PHE A 55 -9.77 -10.93 -3.65
C PHE A 55 -9.29 -12.38 -3.73
N ASP A 56 -8.12 -12.63 -4.32
CA ASP A 56 -7.49 -13.96 -4.36
C ASP A 56 -7.19 -14.44 -2.92
N GLY A 57 -6.66 -13.55 -2.07
CA GLY A 57 -6.44 -13.84 -0.65
C GLY A 57 -7.74 -14.13 0.10
N LEU A 58 -8.78 -13.33 -0.12
CA LEU A 58 -10.09 -13.54 0.52
C LEU A 58 -10.72 -14.88 0.09
N ALA A 59 -10.67 -15.19 -1.20
CA ALA A 59 -11.16 -16.46 -1.74
C ALA A 59 -10.41 -17.68 -1.21
N GLY A 60 -9.15 -17.52 -0.78
CA GLY A 60 -8.35 -18.58 -0.18
C GLY A 60 -8.64 -18.87 1.30
N ILE A 61 -9.22 -17.92 2.03
CA ILE A 61 -9.54 -18.10 3.47
C ILE A 61 -11.01 -18.43 3.72
N VAL A 62 -11.91 -18.08 2.79
CA VAL A 62 -13.34 -18.36 2.92
C VAL A 62 -13.63 -19.75 2.36
N PRO A 63 -14.12 -20.71 3.17
CA PRO A 63 -14.36 -22.07 2.71
C PRO A 63 -15.33 -22.13 1.52
N GLY A 64 -14.96 -22.87 0.48
CA GLY A 64 -15.80 -23.08 -0.70
C GLY A 64 -15.76 -21.93 -1.73
N MET A 65 -14.83 -21.00 -1.56
CA MET A 65 -14.62 -19.86 -2.47
C MET A 65 -13.35 -19.96 -3.30
N GLU A 66 -12.62 -21.07 -3.20
CA GLU A 66 -11.38 -21.30 -3.92
C GLU A 66 -11.63 -21.20 -5.44
N GLY A 67 -10.80 -20.41 -6.13
CA GLY A 67 -10.95 -20.16 -7.57
C GLY A 67 -12.11 -19.24 -7.97
N ARG A 68 -12.90 -18.72 -7.01
CA ARG A 68 -14.03 -17.79 -7.28
C ARG A 68 -13.66 -16.31 -7.15
N ALA A 69 -12.37 -15.98 -7.00
CA ALA A 69 -11.86 -14.62 -6.82
C ALA A 69 -12.27 -13.61 -7.91
N ARG A 70 -12.72 -14.11 -9.08
CA ARG A 70 -13.19 -13.28 -10.20
C ARG A 70 -14.62 -12.77 -10.05
N SER A 71 -15.40 -13.30 -9.11
CA SER A 71 -16.77 -12.86 -8.83
C SER A 71 -16.81 -12.01 -7.57
N GLU A 72 -16.44 -10.72 -7.68
CA GLU A 72 -16.27 -9.80 -6.55
C GLU A 72 -17.44 -9.83 -5.55
N GLY A 73 -18.68 -9.71 -6.04
CA GLY A 73 -19.86 -9.74 -5.18
C GLY A 73 -20.03 -11.07 -4.44
N VAL A 74 -19.82 -12.20 -5.13
CA VAL A 74 -19.96 -13.54 -4.55
C VAL A 74 -18.93 -13.75 -3.44
N VAL A 75 -17.69 -13.29 -3.65
CA VAL A 75 -16.61 -13.36 -2.65
C VAL A 75 -16.93 -12.51 -1.42
N LEU A 76 -17.42 -11.27 -1.62
CA LEU A 76 -17.77 -10.38 -0.50
C LEU A 76 -18.94 -10.93 0.32
N PHE A 77 -20.02 -11.40 -0.33
CA PHE A 77 -21.16 -11.97 0.38
C PHE A 77 -20.75 -13.25 1.13
N GLY A 78 -20.00 -14.15 0.50
CA GLY A 78 -19.50 -15.36 1.15
C GLY A 78 -18.59 -15.06 2.34
N ALA A 79 -17.74 -14.04 2.24
CA ALA A 79 -16.91 -13.59 3.35
C ALA A 79 -17.73 -13.05 4.53
N ILE A 80 -18.76 -12.25 4.27
CA ILE A 80 -19.65 -11.73 5.31
C ILE A 80 -20.36 -12.88 6.04
N ASP A 81 -20.90 -13.84 5.28
CA ASP A 81 -21.60 -14.99 5.86
C ASP A 81 -20.64 -15.87 6.68
N TYR A 82 -19.41 -16.04 6.22
CA TYR A 82 -18.39 -16.76 6.98
C TYR A 82 -18.05 -16.05 8.29
N VAL A 83 -17.85 -14.72 8.29
CA VAL A 83 -17.61 -13.95 9.52
C VAL A 83 -18.77 -14.12 10.50
N ARG A 84 -20.03 -14.01 10.04
CA ARG A 84 -21.21 -14.22 10.89
C ARG A 84 -21.22 -15.62 11.51
N ARG A 85 -20.88 -16.65 10.74
CA ARG A 85 -20.76 -18.02 11.24
C ARG A 85 -19.68 -18.14 12.31
N LEU A 86 -18.49 -17.60 12.07
CA LEU A 86 -17.40 -17.63 13.05
C LEU A 86 -17.77 -16.94 14.37
N MET A 87 -18.49 -15.81 14.31
CA MET A 87 -18.97 -15.14 15.52
C MET A 87 -20.01 -15.98 16.29
N LEU A 88 -20.87 -16.72 15.59
CA LEU A 88 -21.82 -17.62 16.22
C LEU A 88 -21.11 -18.81 16.87
N GLU A 89 -20.19 -19.46 16.16
CA GLU A 89 -19.38 -20.57 16.67
C GLU A 89 -18.57 -20.15 17.89
N ARG A 90 -17.96 -18.97 17.84
CA ARG A 90 -17.24 -18.39 18.99
C ARG A 90 -18.13 -18.24 20.21
N ARG A 91 -19.33 -17.66 20.07
CA ARG A 91 -20.27 -17.51 21.19
C ARG A 91 -20.66 -18.87 21.79
N ALA A 92 -20.98 -19.85 20.94
CA ALA A 92 -21.32 -21.19 21.39
C ALA A 92 -20.16 -21.88 22.13
N MET A 93 -18.92 -21.72 21.65
CA MET A 93 -17.72 -22.23 22.33
C MET A 93 -17.52 -21.58 23.70
N ILE A 94 -17.71 -20.26 23.81
CA ILE A 94 -17.60 -19.55 25.09
C ILE A 94 -18.65 -20.06 26.08
N GLU A 95 -19.91 -20.16 25.65
CA GLU A 95 -21.00 -20.66 26.48
C GLU A 95 -20.72 -22.10 26.98
N THR A 96 -20.18 -22.95 26.09
CA THR A 96 -19.78 -24.31 26.45
C THR A 96 -18.65 -24.33 27.49
N LEU A 97 -17.63 -23.48 27.33
CA LEU A 97 -16.51 -23.38 28.27
C LEU A 97 -16.97 -22.90 29.65
N GLU A 98 -17.81 -21.87 29.69
CA GLU A 98 -18.33 -21.32 30.94
C GLU A 98 -19.30 -22.29 31.64
N GLY A 99 -20.13 -23.01 30.87
CA GLY A 99 -20.98 -24.08 31.40
C GLY A 99 -20.17 -25.22 32.03
N ASN A 100 -18.95 -25.45 31.55
CA ASN A 100 -18.00 -26.40 32.11
C ASN A 100 -17.12 -25.83 33.24
N GLY A 101 -17.40 -24.59 33.68
CA GLY A 101 -16.68 -23.91 34.77
C GLY A 101 -15.35 -23.27 34.36
N VAL A 102 -15.07 -23.15 33.06
CA VAL A 102 -13.88 -22.45 32.55
C VAL A 102 -14.23 -21.00 32.27
N THR A 103 -13.60 -20.08 33.01
CA THR A 103 -13.79 -18.64 32.78
C THR A 103 -13.04 -18.20 31.53
N VAL A 104 -13.75 -17.57 30.59
CA VAL A 104 -13.16 -16.98 29.39
C VAL A 104 -12.88 -15.49 29.61
N ASP A 105 -11.71 -15.03 29.16
CA ASP A 105 -11.31 -13.62 29.19
C ASP A 105 -12.35 -12.72 28.50
N ALA A 106 -12.61 -11.54 29.06
CA ALA A 106 -13.54 -10.56 28.51
C ALA A 106 -13.13 -10.07 27.11
N GLU A 107 -11.83 -9.99 26.81
CA GLU A 107 -11.34 -9.63 25.47
C GLU A 107 -11.78 -10.66 24.41
N LEU A 108 -11.95 -11.92 24.83
CA LEU A 108 -12.41 -13.01 24.00
C LEU A 108 -13.93 -13.17 24.00
N LYS A 109 -14.70 -12.19 24.49
CA LYS A 109 -16.18 -12.18 24.45
C LYS A 109 -16.78 -11.11 23.54
N LEU A 110 -16.02 -10.07 23.19
CA LEU A 110 -16.37 -9.02 22.20
C LEU A 110 -16.55 -9.60 20.80
#